data_AF-A0A0C2J1T6-F1
#
_entry.id   AF-A0A0C2J1T6-F1
#
_cell.length_a   1.000
_cell.length_b   1.000
_cell.length_c   1.000
_cell.angle_alpha   90.00
_cell.angle_beta   90.00
_cell.angle_gamma   90.00
#
_symmetry.space_group_name_H-M   'P 1'
#
loop_
_entity.id
_entity.type
_entity.pdbx_description
1 polymer ?
#
loop_
_entity_poly.entity_id
_entity_poly.type
_entity_poly.pdbx_seq_one_letter_code
_entity_poly.pdbx_strand_id
1 'polypeptide(L)'
;MYDSCILYHNECLYIVGGFTDGHFLDKMFKFCLKTSRWTLVPQNGPTLSSMKRIFPTWTTRQTNSKDRQFPLDSNYVSFAFSSTFGYLSCGENLFGSSHQIWKIDLESLEWFKLDYVSKCFISFLTSGIFMHKMAVVADSTLYVFNVGCHIPFCSFRLVRFAVQSPALYGLCLETIARSPNVRSIAESLPASIVDELNINSTD
;
A
#
# COMPACT_ATOMS: atom_id res chain seq x y z
N MET A 1 16.23 13.96 1.31
CA MET A 1 15.59 12.96 2.18
C MET A 1 15.14 11.75 1.37
N TYR A 2 15.67 10.56 1.67
CA TYR A 2 15.18 9.27 1.18
C TYR A 2 14.79 8.37 2.39
N ASP A 3 14.31 7.14 2.17
CA ASP A 3 13.92 6.14 3.19
C ASP A 3 12.92 6.61 4.29
N SER A 4 12.20 7.70 3.99
CA SER A 4 11.07 8.20 4.75
C SER A 4 9.80 7.41 4.43
N CYS A 5 9.08 6.95 5.45
CA CYS A 5 7.72 6.43 5.26
C CYS A 5 6.75 7.62 5.17
N ILE A 6 5.84 7.62 4.18
CA ILE A 6 4.80 8.64 4.02
C ILE A 6 3.43 7.95 4.12
N LEU A 7 2.55 8.50 4.96
CA LEU A 7 1.22 7.99 5.27
C LEU A 7 0.20 9.11 5.09
N TYR A 8 -1.03 8.78 4.67
CA TYR A 8 -2.15 9.73 4.62
C TYR A 8 -3.25 9.27 5.59
N HIS A 9 -3.70 10.18 6.47
CA HIS A 9 -4.77 9.90 7.44
C HIS A 9 -5.42 11.21 7.90
N ASN A 10 -6.76 11.25 7.93
CA ASN A 10 -7.57 12.40 8.36
C ASN A 10 -7.08 13.74 7.79
N GLU A 11 -7.06 13.85 6.45
CA GLU A 11 -6.70 15.05 5.68
C GLU A 11 -5.28 15.58 5.96
N CYS A 12 -4.41 14.71 6.47
CA CYS A 12 -3.04 15.02 6.81
C CYS A 12 -2.08 13.99 6.22
N LEU A 13 -0.95 14.47 5.70
CA LEU A 13 0.21 13.63 5.37
C LEU A 13 1.09 13.53 6.61
N TYR A 14 1.60 12.34 6.91
CA TYR A 14 2.56 12.08 7.96
C TYR A 14 3.83 11.51 7.35
N ILE A 15 4.99 12.03 7.73
CA ILE A 15 6.30 11.55 7.30
C ILE A 15 7.04 11.03 8.53
N VAL A 16 7.42 9.74 8.53
CA VAL A 16 8.09 9.06 9.64
C VAL A 16 9.55 8.74 9.27
N GLY A 17 10.45 9.52 9.84
CA GLY A 17 11.89 9.42 9.64
C GLY A 17 12.32 9.60 8.19
N GLY A 18 13.48 9.03 7.86
CA GLY A 18 14.15 9.14 6.57
C GLY A 18 15.65 9.28 6.77
N PHE A 19 16.38 9.60 5.71
CA PHE A 19 17.82 9.86 5.75
C PHE A 19 18.14 11.22 5.13
N THR A 20 18.93 12.03 5.84
CA THR A 20 19.42 13.34 5.39
C THR A 20 20.80 13.60 5.99
N ASP A 21 21.69 14.23 5.22
CA ASP A 21 22.95 14.78 5.75
C ASP A 21 23.85 13.77 6.50
N GLY A 22 23.80 12.49 6.11
CA GLY A 22 24.55 11.39 6.74
C GLY A 22 23.82 10.70 7.91
N HIS A 23 22.64 11.17 8.30
CA HIS A 23 21.93 10.72 9.50
C HIS A 23 20.50 10.22 9.20
N PHE A 24 20.08 9.21 9.94
CA PHE A 24 18.67 8.81 9.99
C PHE A 24 17.88 9.80 10.87
N LEU A 25 16.76 10.30 10.34
CA LEU A 25 15.79 11.06 11.09
C LEU A 25 14.92 10.09 11.92
N ASP A 26 14.78 10.39 13.20
CA ASP A 26 13.91 9.71 14.16
C ASP A 26 12.54 10.40 14.33
N LYS A 27 12.31 11.52 13.63
CA LYS A 27 11.17 12.41 13.84
C LYS A 27 9.96 12.05 12.98
N MET A 28 8.78 12.33 13.52
CA MET A 28 7.51 12.26 12.80
C MET A 28 6.97 13.67 12.52
N PHE A 29 6.80 14.02 11.25
CA PHE A 29 6.22 15.29 10.81
C PHE A 29 4.81 15.08 10.28
N LYS A 30 3.91 16.05 10.51
CA LYS A 30 2.53 16.08 10.02
C LYS A 30 2.29 17.35 9.21
N PHE A 31 1.83 17.21 7.98
CA PHE A 31 1.32 18.29 7.14
C PHE A 31 -0.21 18.19 7.05
N CYS A 32 -0.92 19.24 7.48
CA CYS A 32 -2.38 19.29 7.38
C CYS A 32 -2.81 19.98 6.09
N LEU A 33 -3.51 19.27 5.20
CA LEU A 33 -3.91 19.80 3.89
C LEU A 33 -4.85 21.01 4.03
N LYS A 34 -5.81 20.96 4.96
CA LYS A 34 -6.78 22.05 5.24
C LYS A 34 -6.15 23.36 5.69
N THR A 35 -4.92 23.35 6.24
CA THR A 35 -4.25 24.56 6.74
C THR A 35 -2.94 24.87 6.02
N SER A 36 -2.46 23.97 5.16
CA SER A 36 -1.12 24.02 4.55
C SER A 36 0.03 24.19 5.55
N ARG A 37 -0.11 23.65 6.78
CA ARG A 37 0.90 23.78 7.85
C ARG A 37 1.57 22.46 8.19
N TRP A 38 2.90 22.52 8.31
CA TRP A 38 3.72 21.49 8.94
C TRP A 38 3.71 21.63 10.46
N THR A 39 3.71 20.49 11.15
CA THR A 39 3.80 20.36 12.61
C THR A 39 4.69 19.15 12.94
N LEU A 40 5.49 19.24 14.00
CA LEU A 40 6.17 18.08 14.57
C LEU A 40 5.15 17.30 15.42
N VAL A 41 5.06 15.98 15.25
CA VAL A 41 4.18 15.14 16.07
C VAL A 41 4.89 14.84 17.39
N PRO A 42 4.27 15.08 18.57
CA PRO A 42 4.90 14.78 19.86
C PRO A 42 5.23 13.28 20.02
N GLN A 43 6.47 12.98 20.36
CA GLN A 43 7.00 11.62 20.52
C GLN A 43 7.27 11.31 22.00
N ASN A 44 6.20 11.12 22.75
CA ASN A 44 6.21 10.91 24.21
C ASN A 44 6.63 9.46 24.57
N GLY A 45 7.92 9.14 24.48
CA GLY A 45 8.44 7.80 24.79
C GLY A 45 9.96 7.77 25.01
N PRO A 46 10.52 6.66 25.50
CA PRO A 46 11.97 6.50 25.60
C PRO A 46 12.61 6.44 24.20
N THR A 47 13.56 7.33 23.94
CA THR A 47 14.33 7.34 22.68
C THR A 47 15.20 6.08 22.60
N LEU A 48 14.72 5.06 21.89
CA LEU A 48 15.50 3.85 21.61
C LEU A 48 16.79 4.21 20.87
N SER A 49 17.92 3.75 21.40
CA SER A 49 19.25 4.13 20.90
C SER A 49 19.52 3.58 19.50
N SER A 50 19.38 4.46 18.50
CA SER A 50 20.03 4.47 17.18
C SER A 50 19.98 3.24 16.25
N MET A 51 19.40 2.10 16.66
CA MET A 51 19.29 0.89 15.82
C MET A 51 17.90 0.25 15.74
N LYS A 52 16.92 0.61 16.59
CA LYS A 52 15.53 0.13 16.49
C LYS A 52 14.52 1.30 16.69
N ARG A 53 13.48 1.35 15.84
CA ARG A 53 12.86 2.59 15.27
C ARG A 53 11.31 2.51 15.37
N ILE A 54 10.46 3.49 15.72
CA ILE A 54 10.39 4.84 16.37
C ILE A 54 8.89 4.96 16.80
N PHE A 55 8.48 5.39 18.03
CA PHE A 55 7.11 5.92 18.37
C PHE A 55 6.93 6.22 19.89
N PRO A 56 5.87 6.96 20.34
CA PRO A 56 5.63 7.31 21.75
C PRO A 56 5.46 6.11 22.68
N THR A 57 4.37 5.36 22.50
CA THR A 57 4.02 4.20 23.33
C THR A 57 4.01 2.96 22.45
N TRP A 58 5.18 2.34 22.31
CA TRP A 58 5.31 1.07 21.60
C TRP A 58 4.54 -0.03 22.32
N THR A 59 3.42 -0.46 21.73
CA THR A 59 2.80 -1.74 22.08
C THR A 59 3.13 -2.76 20.99
N THR A 60 3.99 -3.72 21.32
CA THR A 60 4.18 -4.90 20.48
C THR A 60 2.97 -5.81 20.65
N ARG A 61 2.23 -6.06 19.57
CA ARG A 61 1.16 -7.06 19.53
C ARG A 61 1.68 -8.33 18.85
N GLN A 62 1.27 -9.49 19.34
CA GLN A 62 1.55 -10.76 18.68
C GLN A 62 0.77 -10.82 17.37
N THR A 63 1.45 -11.20 16.29
CA THR A 63 0.82 -11.49 14.98
C THR A 63 0.73 -13.00 14.78
N ASN A 64 -0.23 -13.45 13.97
CA ASN A 64 -0.48 -14.86 13.69
C ASN A 64 -0.34 -15.15 12.20
N SER A 65 -0.22 -16.43 11.83
CA SER A 65 -0.25 -16.88 10.43
C SER A 65 -0.74 -18.33 10.37
N LYS A 66 -1.70 -18.62 9.48
CA LYS A 66 -2.30 -19.96 9.34
C LYS A 66 -1.31 -21.02 8.87
N ASP A 67 -0.37 -20.67 7.99
CA ASP A 67 0.65 -21.59 7.47
C ASP A 67 1.98 -21.52 8.23
N ARG A 68 2.05 -20.69 9.28
CA ARG A 68 3.24 -20.35 10.08
C ARG A 68 4.38 -19.70 9.29
N GLN A 69 4.15 -19.27 8.04
CA GLN A 69 5.07 -18.44 7.29
C GLN A 69 4.83 -16.96 7.63
N PHE A 70 5.90 -16.17 7.60
CA PHE A 70 5.91 -14.74 7.87
C PHE A 70 6.82 -14.04 6.85
N PRO A 71 6.64 -12.72 6.61
CA PRO A 71 7.61 -11.93 5.84
C PRO A 71 9.02 -12.05 6.46
N LEU A 72 10.02 -12.31 5.60
CA LEU A 72 11.42 -12.32 6.02
C LEU A 72 11.95 -10.88 6.20
N ASP A 73 12.80 -10.70 7.22
CA ASP A 73 13.61 -9.49 7.37
C ASP A 73 14.39 -9.24 6.08
N SER A 74 14.10 -8.11 5.44
CA SER A 74 14.62 -7.75 4.13
C SER A 74 14.80 -6.24 4.02
N ASN A 75 15.77 -5.81 3.20
CA ASN A 75 16.00 -4.40 2.93
C ASN A 75 15.06 -3.92 1.81
N TYR A 76 14.86 -2.61 1.71
CA TYR A 76 14.03 -1.98 0.68
C TYR A 76 12.58 -2.46 0.62
N VAL A 77 12.03 -2.89 1.76
CA VAL A 77 10.61 -3.19 1.93
C VAL A 77 9.73 -2.01 1.54
N SER A 78 8.61 -2.33 0.89
CA SER A 78 7.57 -1.35 0.56
C SER A 78 6.29 -1.70 1.29
N PHE A 79 5.58 -0.69 1.80
CA PHE A 79 4.30 -0.84 2.49
C PHE A 79 3.21 -0.02 1.80
N ALA A 80 2.00 -0.56 1.77
CA ALA A 80 0.77 0.16 1.44
C ALA A 80 -0.37 -0.32 2.36
N PHE A 81 -1.42 0.48 2.51
CA PHE A 81 -2.52 0.19 3.42
C PHE A 81 -3.86 0.45 2.73
N SER A 82 -4.82 -0.46 2.95
CA SER A 82 -6.27 -0.22 2.77
C SER A 82 -6.88 0.14 4.13
N SER A 83 -8.20 0.36 4.18
CA SER A 83 -8.94 0.53 5.44
C SER A 83 -8.69 -0.57 6.49
N THR A 84 -8.64 -1.84 6.05
CA THR A 84 -8.58 -3.03 6.91
C THR A 84 -7.28 -3.85 6.79
N PHE A 85 -6.45 -3.62 5.77
CA PHE A 85 -5.30 -4.46 5.46
C PHE A 85 -4.01 -3.66 5.23
N GLY A 86 -2.92 -4.13 5.82
CA GLY A 86 -1.57 -3.75 5.41
C GLY A 86 -1.06 -4.67 4.30
N TYR A 87 -0.29 -4.13 3.37
CA TYR A 87 0.38 -4.84 2.29
C TYR A 87 1.87 -4.56 2.37
N LEU A 88 2.68 -5.62 2.38
CA LEU A 88 4.14 -5.58 2.48
C LEU A 88 4.73 -6.34 1.30
N SER A 89 5.56 -5.69 0.50
CA SER A 89 6.35 -6.34 -0.54
C SER A 89 7.82 -6.29 -0.14
N CYS A 90 8.43 -7.47 -0.02
CA CYS A 90 9.82 -7.61 0.38
C CYS A 90 10.76 -7.24 -0.78
N GLY A 91 11.92 -6.65 -0.44
CA GLY A 91 12.99 -6.41 -1.40
C GLY A 91 13.92 -7.61 -1.53
N GLU A 92 15.21 -7.32 -1.72
CA GLU A 92 16.26 -8.33 -1.71
C GLU A 92 16.66 -8.72 -0.27
N ASN A 93 17.00 -10.00 -0.09
CA ASN A 93 17.64 -10.51 1.12
C ASN A 93 18.97 -11.22 0.76
N LEU A 94 19.80 -11.51 1.76
CA LEU A 94 21.16 -12.07 1.56
C LEU A 94 21.20 -13.45 0.88
N PHE A 95 20.07 -14.14 0.79
CA PHE A 95 19.91 -15.45 0.14
C PHE A 95 19.17 -15.37 -1.20
N GLY A 96 18.92 -14.16 -1.71
CA GLY A 96 18.26 -13.90 -2.99
C GLY A 96 17.05 -12.98 -2.88
N SER A 97 16.39 -12.76 -4.00
CA SER A 97 15.35 -11.74 -4.13
C SER A 97 13.95 -12.30 -3.84
N SER A 98 13.48 -12.11 -2.59
CA SER A 98 12.22 -12.66 -2.08
C SER A 98 10.99 -11.86 -2.54
N HIS A 99 10.58 -12.08 -3.79
CA HIS A 99 9.48 -11.38 -4.50
C HIS A 99 8.06 -11.72 -4.04
N GLN A 100 7.84 -11.78 -2.73
CA GLN A 100 6.57 -12.15 -2.11
C GLN A 100 5.86 -10.89 -1.62
N ILE A 101 4.59 -10.72 -2.02
CA ILE A 101 3.69 -9.76 -1.36
C ILE A 101 2.97 -10.49 -0.24
N TRP A 102 3.10 -9.92 0.95
CA TRP A 102 2.42 -10.27 2.17
C TRP A 102 1.27 -9.31 2.42
N LYS A 103 0.21 -9.81 3.05
CA LYS A 103 -0.95 -9.05 3.50
C LYS A 103 -1.12 -9.30 4.99
N ILE A 104 -1.33 -8.26 5.79
CA ILE A 104 -1.73 -8.36 7.20
C ILE A 104 -3.13 -7.79 7.37
N ASP A 105 -3.98 -8.51 8.08
CA ASP A 105 -5.25 -8.00 8.59
C ASP A 105 -5.02 -7.15 9.85
N LEU A 106 -5.46 -5.89 9.83
CA LEU A 106 -5.10 -4.91 10.85
C LEU A 106 -5.92 -5.04 12.15
N GLU A 107 -7.01 -5.80 12.12
CA GLU A 107 -7.86 -6.06 13.29
C GLU A 107 -7.43 -7.34 14.02
N SER A 108 -7.33 -8.46 13.28
CA SER A 108 -6.95 -9.77 13.80
C SER A 108 -5.43 -10.00 13.89
N LEU A 109 -4.63 -9.17 13.22
CA LEU A 109 -3.17 -9.29 13.10
C LEU A 109 -2.71 -10.63 12.51
N GLU A 110 -3.51 -11.19 11.60
CA GLU A 110 -3.15 -12.38 10.82
C GLU A 110 -2.42 -11.99 9.53
N TRP A 111 -1.31 -12.68 9.25
CA TRP A 111 -0.56 -12.61 7.99
C TRP A 111 -1.07 -13.64 6.97
N PHE A 112 -1.09 -13.20 5.71
CA PHE A 112 -1.45 -13.98 4.53
C PHE A 112 -0.41 -13.75 3.43
N LYS A 113 -0.10 -14.81 2.69
CA LYS A 113 0.77 -14.78 1.52
C LYS A 113 -0.06 -14.64 0.24
N LEU A 114 0.30 -13.75 -0.67
CA LEU A 114 -0.50 -13.49 -1.90
C LEU A 114 -0.02 -14.35 -3.08
N ASP A 115 -0.28 -15.65 -3.03
CA ASP A 115 0.25 -16.62 -4.00
C ASP A 115 -0.17 -16.39 -5.46
N TYR A 116 -1.36 -15.80 -5.71
CA TYR A 116 -1.83 -15.48 -7.07
C TYR A 116 -0.95 -14.46 -7.80
N VAL A 117 -0.19 -13.64 -7.06
CA VAL A 117 0.74 -12.66 -7.61
C VAL A 117 1.95 -13.36 -8.25
N SER A 118 2.37 -14.50 -7.71
CA SER A 118 3.65 -15.19 -8.01
C SER A 118 3.99 -15.30 -9.51
N LYS A 119 3.20 -16.02 -10.32
CA LYS A 119 3.57 -16.35 -11.70
C LYS A 119 3.76 -15.14 -12.63
N CYS A 120 3.03 -14.06 -12.40
CA CYS A 120 3.15 -12.84 -13.21
C CYS A 120 4.20 -11.87 -12.63
N PHE A 121 4.34 -11.84 -11.30
CA PHE A 121 5.24 -10.93 -10.60
C PHE A 121 6.69 -11.41 -10.62
N ILE A 122 6.94 -12.72 -10.49
CA ILE A 122 8.29 -13.32 -10.53
C ILE A 122 9.00 -12.93 -11.83
N SER A 123 8.35 -13.07 -13.00
CA SER A 123 8.94 -12.72 -14.29
C SER A 123 9.13 -11.21 -14.53
N PHE A 124 8.48 -10.35 -13.73
CA PHE A 124 8.78 -8.92 -13.70
C PHE A 124 9.91 -8.55 -12.73
N LEU A 125 10.18 -9.38 -11.73
CA LEU A 125 11.02 -9.04 -10.58
C LEU A 125 12.40 -9.69 -10.57
N THR A 126 12.60 -10.80 -11.30
CA THR A 126 13.91 -11.42 -11.53
C THR A 126 14.97 -10.46 -12.11
N SER A 127 14.58 -9.27 -12.56
CA SER A 127 15.45 -8.18 -13.01
C SER A 127 15.92 -7.23 -11.89
N GLY A 128 15.93 -7.68 -10.62
CA GLY A 128 16.57 -6.95 -9.51
C GLY A 128 15.92 -5.60 -9.17
N ILE A 129 14.64 -5.59 -8.79
CA ILE A 129 13.93 -4.34 -8.48
C ILE A 129 14.15 -3.90 -7.03
N PHE A 130 14.90 -2.81 -6.87
CA PHE A 130 15.08 -2.09 -5.62
C PHE A 130 14.11 -0.90 -5.52
N MET A 131 13.90 -0.39 -4.29
CA MET A 131 13.19 0.86 -4.00
C MET A 131 11.76 1.03 -4.56
N HIS A 132 11.06 -0.06 -4.90
CA HIS A 132 9.68 -0.03 -5.40
C HIS A 132 8.72 0.65 -4.41
N LYS A 133 7.67 1.30 -4.92
CA LYS A 133 6.64 2.00 -4.13
C LYS A 133 5.28 1.36 -4.36
N MET A 134 4.54 1.13 -3.27
CA MET A 134 3.19 0.58 -3.32
C MET A 134 2.14 1.62 -2.89
N ALA A 135 0.94 1.50 -3.44
CA ALA A 135 -0.25 2.24 -2.99
C ALA A 135 -1.50 1.38 -3.21
N VAL A 136 -2.44 1.36 -2.26
CA VAL A 136 -3.77 0.79 -2.49
C VAL A 136 -4.71 1.91 -2.94
N VAL A 137 -5.56 1.62 -3.92
CA VAL A 137 -6.61 2.50 -4.43
C VAL A 137 -7.95 1.79 -4.29
N ALA A 138 -8.95 2.51 -3.76
CA ALA A 138 -10.31 2.02 -3.52
C ALA A 138 -10.37 0.65 -2.80
N ASP A 139 -9.48 0.45 -1.81
CA ASP A 139 -9.26 -0.76 -0.97
C ASP A 139 -9.07 -2.10 -1.69
N SER A 140 -9.11 -2.12 -3.03
CA SER A 140 -9.25 -3.30 -3.87
C SER A 140 -8.11 -3.46 -4.88
N THR A 141 -7.47 -2.35 -5.30
CA THR A 141 -6.40 -2.36 -6.29
C THR A 141 -5.08 -1.91 -5.68
N LEU A 142 -4.10 -2.83 -5.61
CA LEU A 142 -2.72 -2.52 -5.23
C LEU A 142 -1.94 -2.12 -6.48
N TYR A 143 -1.47 -0.89 -6.51
CA TYR A 143 -0.50 -0.40 -7.48
C TYR A 143 0.91 -0.59 -6.93
N VAL A 144 1.82 -1.06 -7.80
CA VAL A 144 3.25 -1.21 -7.52
C VAL A 144 4.01 -0.46 -8.61
N PHE A 145 4.67 0.63 -8.24
CA PHE A 145 5.53 1.43 -9.10
C PHE A 145 6.99 1.04 -8.88
N ASN A 146 7.61 0.52 -9.94
CA ASN A 146 8.96 0.01 -9.95
C ASN A 146 9.93 0.97 -10.65
N VAL A 147 11.09 1.17 -10.04
CA VAL A 147 12.27 1.76 -10.69
C VAL A 147 13.25 0.61 -10.97
N GLY A 148 13.12 -0.02 -12.14
CA GLY A 148 14.01 -1.10 -12.56
C GLY A 148 15.37 -0.55 -12.95
N CYS A 149 16.36 -0.67 -12.05
CA CYS A 149 17.71 -0.12 -12.24
C CYS A 149 18.66 -1.15 -12.87
N HIS A 150 18.38 -1.54 -14.12
CA HIS A 150 19.29 -2.39 -14.89
C HIS A 150 20.24 -1.51 -15.70
N ILE A 151 21.39 -1.15 -15.11
CA ILE A 151 22.37 -0.23 -15.73
C ILE A 151 22.69 -0.69 -17.17
N PRO A 152 22.60 0.20 -18.19
CA PRO A 152 22.41 1.66 -18.10
C PRO A 152 20.95 2.16 -18.16
N PHE A 153 19.95 1.27 -18.28
CA PHE A 153 18.56 1.64 -18.56
C PHE A 153 17.66 1.57 -17.32
N CYS A 154 17.37 2.73 -16.72
CA CYS A 154 16.28 2.86 -15.75
C CYS A 154 14.92 2.70 -16.44
N SER A 155 14.19 1.63 -16.13
CA SER A 155 12.83 1.42 -16.62
C SER A 155 11.80 1.70 -15.52
N PHE A 156 10.91 2.66 -15.77
CA PHE A 156 9.79 2.97 -14.88
C PHE A 156 8.59 2.11 -15.29
N ARG A 157 8.06 1.31 -14.38
CA ARG A 157 6.90 0.45 -14.65
C ARG A 157 5.89 0.50 -13.53
N LEU A 158 4.66 0.89 -13.86
CA LEU A 158 3.50 0.75 -12.99
C LEU A 158 2.82 -0.59 -13.28
N VAL A 159 2.58 -1.39 -12.25
CA VAL A 159 1.80 -2.63 -12.29
C VAL A 159 0.63 -2.50 -11.32
N ARG A 160 -0.50 -3.14 -11.61
CA ARG A 160 -1.68 -3.16 -10.72
C ARG A 160 -2.17 -4.59 -10.48
N PHE A 161 -2.65 -4.86 -9.27
CA PHE A 161 -3.16 -6.14 -8.82
C PHE A 161 -4.50 -5.94 -8.12
N ALA A 162 -5.49 -6.79 -8.42
CA ALA A 162 -6.66 -6.92 -7.57
C ALA A 162 -6.24 -7.65 -6.28
N VAL A 163 -6.28 -6.97 -5.13
CA VAL A 163 -5.87 -7.50 -3.81
C VAL A 163 -7.02 -7.81 -2.87
N GLN A 164 -8.21 -7.39 -3.26
CA GLN A 164 -9.46 -8.08 -2.96
C GLN A 164 -10.02 -8.53 -4.32
N SER A 165 -10.75 -9.64 -4.37
CA SER A 165 -11.68 -9.82 -5.49
C SER A 165 -12.60 -8.60 -5.48
N PRO A 166 -12.71 -7.79 -6.55
CA PRO A 166 -13.77 -6.81 -6.61
C PRO A 166 -15.08 -7.55 -6.39
N ALA A 167 -15.89 -7.08 -5.42
CA ALA A 167 -17.13 -7.75 -5.07
C ALA A 167 -17.95 -7.97 -6.36
N LEU A 168 -18.66 -9.10 -6.49
CA LEU A 168 -19.43 -9.41 -7.69
C LEU A 168 -20.35 -8.23 -8.07
N TYR A 169 -20.92 -7.59 -7.04
CA TYR A 169 -21.64 -6.32 -7.11
C TYR A 169 -20.86 -5.19 -7.83
N GLY A 170 -19.61 -4.92 -7.45
CA GLY A 170 -18.76 -3.92 -8.10
C GLY A 170 -18.38 -4.26 -9.54
N LEU A 171 -18.19 -5.54 -9.87
CA LEU A 171 -18.02 -5.99 -11.27
C LEU A 171 -19.31 -5.79 -12.08
N CYS A 172 -20.48 -6.04 -11.48
CA CYS A 172 -21.77 -5.74 -12.09
C CYS A 172 -21.93 -4.24 -12.32
N LEU A 173 -21.64 -3.38 -11.33
CA LEU A 173 -21.64 -1.92 -11.48
C LEU A 173 -20.73 -1.45 -12.62
N GLU A 174 -19.47 -1.90 -12.67
CA GLU A 174 -18.51 -1.52 -13.72
C GLU A 174 -18.97 -1.99 -15.11
N THR A 175 -19.65 -3.15 -15.18
CA THR A 175 -20.21 -3.69 -16.44
C THR A 175 -21.46 -2.91 -16.87
N ILE A 176 -22.33 -2.54 -15.95
CA ILE A 176 -23.54 -1.74 -16.21
C ILE A 176 -23.16 -0.32 -16.65
N ALA A 177 -22.21 0.32 -15.96
CA ALA A 177 -21.71 1.66 -16.29
C ALA A 177 -21.05 1.74 -17.67
N ARG A 178 -20.50 0.63 -18.19
CA ARG A 178 -19.94 0.54 -19.55
C ARG A 178 -20.95 0.07 -20.61
N SER A 179 -22.18 -0.25 -20.23
CA SER A 179 -23.19 -0.70 -21.19
C SER A 179 -23.68 0.46 -22.06
N PRO A 180 -23.78 0.31 -23.39
CA PRO A 180 -24.40 1.33 -24.24
C PRO A 180 -25.88 1.59 -23.87
N ASN A 181 -26.51 0.64 -23.18
CA ASN A 181 -27.91 0.72 -22.76
C ASN A 181 -28.06 1.19 -21.29
N VAL A 182 -27.03 1.79 -20.67
CA VAL A 182 -26.99 2.11 -19.23
C VAL A 182 -28.23 2.87 -18.73
N ARG A 183 -28.80 3.80 -19.51
CA ARG A 183 -30.03 4.54 -19.14
C ARG A 183 -31.25 3.60 -18.99
N SER A 184 -31.50 2.74 -19.98
CA SER A 184 -32.59 1.76 -19.95
C SER A 184 -32.39 0.67 -18.88
N ILE A 185 -31.13 0.33 -18.57
CA ILE A 185 -30.83 -0.57 -17.44
C ILE A 185 -31.14 0.14 -16.11
N ALA A 186 -30.75 1.41 -15.96
CA ALA A 186 -30.99 2.20 -14.74
C ALA A 186 -32.49 2.36 -14.41
N GLU A 187 -33.35 2.52 -15.42
CA GLU A 187 -34.82 2.52 -15.26
C GLU A 187 -35.37 1.23 -14.61
N SER A 188 -34.62 0.11 -14.69
CA SER A 188 -34.99 -1.18 -14.08
C SER A 188 -34.28 -1.50 -12.76
N LEU A 189 -33.33 -0.65 -12.32
CA LEU A 189 -32.53 -0.89 -11.13
C LEU A 189 -33.14 -0.24 -9.88
N PRO A 190 -32.94 -0.83 -8.68
CA PRO A 190 -33.24 -0.15 -7.42
C PRO A 190 -32.48 1.18 -7.31
N ALA A 191 -33.13 2.22 -6.79
CA ALA A 191 -32.59 3.57 -6.73
C ALA A 191 -31.18 3.66 -6.14
N SER A 192 -30.89 2.91 -5.07
CA SER A 192 -29.55 2.87 -4.45
C SER A 192 -28.42 2.43 -5.42
N ILE A 193 -28.73 1.55 -6.38
CA ILE A 193 -27.77 1.11 -7.41
C ILE A 193 -27.62 2.20 -8.48
N VAL A 194 -28.71 2.91 -8.81
CA VAL A 194 -28.69 4.05 -9.76
C VAL A 194 -27.88 5.22 -9.20
N ASP A 195 -28.04 5.52 -7.91
CA ASP A 195 -27.27 6.55 -7.19
C ASP A 195 -25.77 6.23 -7.21
N GLU A 196 -25.38 4.98 -6.93
CA GLU A 196 -23.98 4.53 -6.99
C GLU A 196 -23.38 4.54 -8.40
N LEU A 197 -24.19 4.37 -9.45
CA LEU A 197 -23.75 4.47 -10.86
C LEU A 197 -23.53 5.93 -11.31
N ASN A 198 -24.05 6.92 -10.57
CA ASN A 198 -23.80 8.37 -10.75
C ASN A 198 -24.05 8.91 -12.17
N ILE A 199 -25.02 8.31 -12.88
CA ILE A 199 -25.29 8.49 -14.33
C ILE A 199 -25.70 9.93 -14.70
N ASN A 200 -26.22 10.70 -13.73
CA ASN A 200 -26.78 12.03 -13.94
C ASN A 200 -25.76 13.17 -13.79
N SER A 201 -24.45 12.85 -13.72
CA SER A 201 -23.39 13.83 -13.41
C SER A 201 -22.62 14.36 -14.64
N THR A 202 -23.07 14.03 -15.86
CA THR A 202 -22.41 14.44 -17.12
C THR A 202 -23.43 14.94 -18.17
N ASP A 203 -23.76 16.23 -18.10
CA ASP A 203 -24.25 17.10 -19.18
C ASP A 203 -23.45 18.43 -19.11
#